data_AF-A0A9P0NPW8-F1
#
_entry.id   AF-A0A9P0NPW8-F1
#
_cell.length_a   1.000
_cell.length_b   1.000
_cell.length_c   1.000
_cell.angle_alpha   90.00
_cell.angle_beta   90.00
_cell.angle_gamma   90.00
#
_symmetry.space_group_name_H-M   'P 1'
#
loop_
_entity.id
_entity.type
_entity.pdbx_description
1 polymer ?
#
loop_
_entity_poly.entity_id
_entity_poly.type
_entity_poly.pdbx_seq_one_letter_code
_entity_poly.pdbx_strand_id
1 'polypeptide(L)'
;MVVLPVFGLLITVAVQRIYGQCEFPAQWSGRWFQSGVNHHININTTTITTKGDCVQNVSDKFLIEDREEDCRRCLVITEKHQNVIQYKENAICEKRSLDELCGEITSDAPLYSMFRVDATPIPCPFDGLQAPFHFSYSRGGYTECKSPLSKADSCTSDSRLMLKFQACPDVHNTESTVEELLCLATWKDGSTKYMIGKLEHTPTSSDEEKYRCFVVGKSMGGTFDMAQSGDATCNGMSSPTDGSRTMKFIRAENHHHHGVGSGCRYPSWLTEHHTWHSLNHGHVYHFSPRNGTLRKSIPGAGPDHDIRAACFKVINVTDNKALIITHYTIGCQSGYACMGFYRRDSQVVEVQESENPMENADDACRPDNFHSQQLTYSTLVPPSPRGRECPFLGRYEISGGLNAEDVGKALAASRPGSENNQDKPSIPCNPPGKQYLTIGCNAPDTMEFQSECGTKTVAAYTCYGHWKNEITGVNYVISTPQGRSATNSRRYCFIMSQVNGMAQQMLHIASVMESCHPHPLGRLHWAFNITHQGLCSSESSSAIVTGLPVLVLFAALLAAIINRR
;
A
#
# COMPACT_ATOMS: atom_id res chain seq x y z
N MET A 1 -22.66 -81.50 -0.46
CA MET A 1 -22.82 -81.93 0.95
C MET A 1 -21.82 -81.16 1.80
N VAL A 2 -22.32 -80.69 2.93
CA VAL A 2 -21.69 -79.78 3.90
C VAL A 2 -20.51 -80.44 4.61
N VAL A 3 -19.52 -79.65 5.03
CA VAL A 3 -18.90 -79.57 6.37
C VAL A 3 -17.46 -79.05 6.27
N LEU A 4 -17.22 -77.91 6.94
CA LEU A 4 -15.93 -77.27 7.26
C LEU A 4 -15.02 -78.17 8.12
N PRO A 5 -13.70 -77.88 8.18
CA PRO A 5 -13.23 -77.21 9.40
C PRO A 5 -12.20 -76.11 9.16
N VAL A 6 -12.54 -74.95 9.74
CA VAL A 6 -11.71 -74.02 10.53
C VAL A 6 -10.21 -74.31 10.60
N PHE A 7 -9.40 -73.40 10.04
CA PHE A 7 -8.02 -73.17 10.48
C PHE A 7 -7.91 -71.70 10.91
N GLY A 8 -7.64 -71.49 12.20
CA GLY A 8 -7.49 -70.18 12.83
C GLY A 8 -6.20 -69.48 12.40
N LEU A 9 -6.32 -68.23 12.01
CA LEU A 9 -5.19 -67.30 11.91
C LEU A 9 -4.93 -66.68 13.29
N LEU A 10 -3.76 -67.02 13.86
CA LEU A 10 -3.14 -66.28 14.94
C LEU A 10 -2.71 -64.90 14.41
N ILE A 11 -3.48 -63.86 14.70
CA ILE A 11 -3.04 -62.47 14.55
C ILE A 11 -2.22 -62.15 15.81
N THR A 12 -0.90 -62.22 15.71
CA THR A 12 -0.02 -61.55 16.66
C THR A 12 -0.19 -60.04 16.49
N VAL A 13 -0.96 -59.42 17.40
CA VAL A 13 -0.99 -57.96 17.52
C VAL A 13 0.36 -57.53 18.07
N ALA A 14 1.29 -57.16 17.19
CA ALA A 14 2.41 -56.33 17.56
C ALA A 14 1.85 -54.95 17.90
N VAL A 15 1.58 -54.70 19.18
CA VAL A 15 1.37 -53.34 19.70
C VAL A 15 2.72 -52.65 19.65
N GLN A 16 3.09 -52.13 18.48
CA GLN A 16 4.06 -51.05 18.42
C GLN A 16 3.43 -49.87 19.15
N ARG A 17 3.89 -49.60 20.36
CA ARG A 17 3.67 -48.30 21.01
C ARG A 17 4.20 -47.24 20.06
N ILE A 18 3.30 -46.50 19.42
CA ILE A 18 3.64 -45.23 18.79
C ILE A 18 3.97 -44.31 19.97
N TYR A 19 5.24 -44.29 20.38
CA TYR A 19 5.77 -43.15 21.12
C TYR A 19 5.66 -41.97 20.16
N GLY A 20 4.66 -41.11 20.38
CA GLY A 20 4.55 -39.86 19.66
C GLY A 20 5.88 -39.12 19.76
N GLN A 21 6.43 -38.70 18.62
CA GLN A 21 7.63 -37.86 18.63
C GLN A 21 7.30 -36.57 19.38
N CYS A 22 8.12 -36.22 20.37
CA CYS A 22 7.97 -34.99 21.13
C CYS A 22 8.29 -33.81 20.20
N GLU A 23 7.28 -33.03 19.86
CA GLU A 23 7.42 -31.90 18.95
C GLU A 23 6.94 -30.61 19.61
N PHE A 24 7.68 -29.53 19.36
CA PHE A 24 7.26 -28.18 19.65
C PHE A 24 6.28 -27.69 18.58
N PRO A 25 5.32 -26.84 18.95
CA PRO A 25 4.42 -26.21 18.00
C PRO A 25 5.16 -25.53 16.85
N ALA A 26 4.73 -25.77 15.61
CA ALA A 26 5.41 -25.30 14.41
C ALA A 26 5.56 -23.77 14.37
N GLN A 27 4.59 -23.02 14.94
CA GLN A 27 4.68 -21.57 15.00
C GLN A 27 5.83 -21.08 15.89
N TRP A 28 6.34 -21.88 16.84
CA TRP A 28 7.50 -21.48 17.67
C TRP A 28 8.82 -21.54 16.90
N SER A 29 8.85 -22.19 15.74
CA SER A 29 10.04 -22.31 14.92
C SER A 29 10.63 -20.93 14.60
N GLY A 30 11.95 -20.80 14.70
CA GLY A 30 12.68 -19.58 14.36
C GLY A 30 13.63 -19.11 15.46
N ARG A 31 14.03 -17.83 15.34
CA ARG A 31 15.04 -17.19 16.21
C ARG A 31 14.39 -16.35 17.30
N TRP A 32 14.87 -16.52 18.51
CA TRP A 32 14.36 -15.88 19.71
C TRP A 32 15.47 -15.20 20.49
N PHE A 33 15.16 -14.02 21.00
CA PHE A 33 16.00 -13.28 21.94
C PHE A 33 15.53 -13.56 23.38
N GLN A 34 16.46 -13.76 24.29
CA GLN A 34 16.21 -13.87 25.73
C GLN A 34 17.24 -13.02 26.47
N SER A 35 16.76 -12.24 27.44
CA SER A 35 17.63 -11.42 28.30
C SER A 35 18.68 -12.27 29.02
N GLY A 36 19.93 -11.79 29.01
CA GLY A 36 21.07 -12.46 29.64
C GLY A 36 21.66 -13.65 28.86
N VAL A 37 21.16 -13.95 27.66
CA VAL A 37 21.72 -14.97 26.76
C VAL A 37 22.48 -14.27 25.64
N ASN A 38 23.78 -14.60 25.49
CA ASN A 38 24.69 -13.90 24.57
C ASN A 38 24.43 -14.19 23.06
N HIS A 39 23.50 -15.08 22.73
CA HIS A 39 23.17 -15.46 21.36
C HIS A 39 21.68 -15.75 21.24
N HIS A 40 21.16 -15.74 20.00
CA HIS A 40 19.76 -16.07 19.74
C HIS A 40 19.48 -17.55 19.97
N ILE A 41 18.38 -17.84 20.64
CA ILE A 41 17.86 -19.18 20.87
C ILE A 41 17.09 -19.59 19.62
N ASN A 42 17.53 -20.68 18.97
CA ASN A 42 16.79 -21.26 17.86
C ASN A 42 15.87 -22.37 18.38
N ILE A 43 14.60 -22.26 18.02
CA ILE A 43 13.61 -23.32 18.26
C ILE A 43 13.35 -24.01 16.92
N ASN A 44 13.55 -25.31 16.89
CA ASN A 44 13.17 -26.19 15.79
C ASN A 44 11.98 -27.07 16.22
N THR A 45 11.59 -28.04 15.39
CA THR A 45 10.51 -28.97 15.71
C THR A 45 10.76 -29.80 16.96
N THR A 46 12.01 -30.16 17.27
CA THR A 46 12.33 -31.04 18.41
C THR A 46 13.40 -30.49 19.34
N THR A 47 14.01 -29.34 19.05
CA THR A 47 15.19 -28.85 19.79
C THR A 47 15.08 -27.38 20.14
N ILE A 48 15.53 -27.00 21.32
CA ILE A 48 15.73 -25.60 21.74
C ILE A 48 17.23 -25.41 22.01
N THR A 49 17.88 -24.52 21.25
CA THR A 49 19.30 -24.16 21.49
C THR A 49 19.47 -23.71 22.94
N THR A 50 20.57 -24.09 23.60
CA THR A 50 20.86 -23.89 25.04
C THR A 50 20.08 -24.76 26.03
N LYS A 51 19.06 -25.52 25.59
CA LYS A 51 18.25 -26.35 26.49
C LYS A 51 18.33 -27.85 26.17
N GLY A 52 18.28 -28.22 24.88
CA GLY A 52 18.39 -29.61 24.45
C GLY A 52 17.20 -30.10 23.61
N ASP A 53 16.97 -31.42 23.63
CA ASP A 53 16.01 -32.11 22.79
C ASP A 53 14.71 -32.48 23.53
N CYS A 54 13.58 -32.32 22.86
CA CYS A 54 12.27 -32.75 23.34
C CYS A 54 12.20 -34.28 23.39
N VAL A 55 11.98 -34.85 24.58
CA VAL A 55 11.81 -36.31 24.77
C VAL A 55 10.35 -36.68 24.98
N GLN A 56 9.64 -35.88 25.78
CA GLN A 56 8.22 -36.09 26.07
C GLN A 56 7.52 -34.75 26.30
N ASN A 57 6.29 -34.59 25.82
CA ASN A 57 5.48 -33.41 26.08
C ASN A 57 4.07 -33.80 26.52
N VAL A 58 3.50 -33.02 27.43
CA VAL A 58 2.11 -33.13 27.89
C VAL A 58 1.56 -31.72 28.08
N SER A 59 0.62 -31.30 27.23
CA SER A 59 0.05 -29.94 27.25
C SER A 59 1.13 -28.85 27.09
N ASP A 60 1.39 -28.09 28.14
CA ASP A 60 2.36 -26.99 28.25
C ASP A 60 3.68 -27.42 28.90
N LYS A 61 3.78 -28.69 29.31
CA LYS A 61 4.96 -29.27 29.96
C LYS A 61 5.80 -30.06 28.97
N PHE A 62 7.09 -29.78 28.94
CA PHE A 62 8.05 -30.39 28.03
C PHE A 62 9.24 -30.93 28.83
N LEU A 63 9.54 -32.21 28.63
CA LEU A 63 10.73 -32.86 29.16
C LEU A 63 11.84 -32.74 28.12
N ILE A 64 12.87 -32.00 28.48
CA ILE A 64 14.01 -31.68 27.61
C ILE A 64 15.24 -32.43 28.10
N GLU A 65 15.93 -33.11 27.19
CA GLU A 65 17.16 -33.84 27.46
C GLU A 65 18.37 -33.05 26.97
N ASP A 66 19.29 -32.76 27.89
CA ASP A 66 20.56 -32.13 27.60
C ASP A 66 21.58 -33.23 27.27
N ARG A 67 22.10 -33.20 26.04
CA ARG A 67 23.08 -34.20 25.56
C ARG A 67 24.48 -33.98 26.13
N GLU A 68 24.83 -32.77 26.54
CA GLU A 68 26.15 -32.45 27.08
C GLU A 68 26.26 -32.89 28.54
N GLU A 69 25.22 -32.64 29.33
CA GLU A 69 25.15 -33.01 30.74
C GLU A 69 24.54 -34.41 30.97
N ASP A 70 24.01 -35.06 29.94
CA ASP A 70 23.32 -36.36 29.99
C ASP A 70 22.22 -36.38 31.08
N CYS A 71 21.35 -35.37 31.09
CA CYS A 71 20.31 -35.20 32.10
C CYS A 71 19.04 -34.59 31.51
N ARG A 72 17.96 -34.51 32.32
CA ARG A 72 16.66 -33.99 31.87
C ARG A 72 16.18 -32.85 32.74
N ARG A 73 15.50 -31.89 32.11
CA ARG A 73 14.84 -30.75 32.75
C ARG A 73 13.40 -30.68 32.29
N CYS A 74 12.51 -30.21 33.16
CA CYS A 74 11.16 -29.85 32.78
C CYS A 74 11.08 -28.36 32.46
N LEU A 75 10.49 -28.04 31.31
CA LEU A 75 10.07 -26.69 30.95
C LEU A 75 8.54 -26.63 30.89
N VAL A 76 7.95 -25.64 31.56
CA VAL A 76 6.54 -25.28 31.42
C VAL A 76 6.46 -24.04 30.54
N ILE A 77 6.03 -24.20 29.29
CA ILE A 77 6.10 -23.18 28.25
C ILE A 77 4.69 -22.69 27.90
N THR A 78 4.49 -21.39 27.95
CA THR A 78 3.25 -20.72 27.57
C THR A 78 3.48 -19.74 26.42
N GLU A 79 2.74 -19.93 25.33
CA GLU A 79 2.66 -18.95 24.24
C GLU A 79 1.72 -17.82 24.66
N LYS A 80 2.24 -16.60 24.87
CA LYS A 80 1.42 -15.42 25.19
C LYS A 80 0.98 -14.69 23.92
N HIS A 81 1.81 -14.73 22.88
CA HIS A 81 1.57 -14.17 21.54
C HIS A 81 2.49 -14.87 20.54
N GLN A 82 2.22 -14.82 19.23
CA GLN A 82 3.08 -15.40 18.19
C GLN A 82 4.55 -14.89 18.23
N ASN A 83 4.78 -13.72 18.85
CA ASN A 83 6.10 -13.10 19.03
C ASN A 83 6.63 -13.18 20.46
N VAL A 84 5.89 -13.79 21.41
CA VAL A 84 6.26 -13.85 22.83
C VAL A 84 5.95 -15.23 23.42
N ILE A 85 7.00 -15.90 23.85
CA ILE A 85 6.91 -17.15 24.62
C ILE A 85 7.44 -16.88 26.03
N GLN A 86 6.76 -17.41 27.04
CA GLN A 86 7.26 -17.39 28.41
C GLN A 86 7.40 -18.81 28.91
N TYR A 87 8.41 -19.08 29.74
CA TYR A 87 8.57 -20.39 30.34
C TYR A 87 9.15 -20.33 31.75
N LYS A 88 8.89 -21.38 32.50
CA LYS A 88 9.56 -21.71 33.76
C LYS A 88 10.29 -23.04 33.58
N GLU A 89 11.41 -23.20 34.28
CA GLU A 89 12.14 -24.45 34.31
C GLU A 89 12.41 -24.90 35.74
N ASN A 90 12.56 -26.20 35.93
CA ASN A 90 12.98 -26.73 37.23
C ASN A 90 14.49 -26.48 37.43
N ALA A 91 14.92 -26.33 38.68
CA ALA A 91 16.30 -25.96 39.00
C ALA A 91 17.32 -27.11 38.87
N ILE A 92 16.85 -28.36 38.78
CA ILE A 92 17.68 -29.56 38.88
C ILE A 92 17.74 -30.27 37.52
N CYS A 93 18.91 -30.79 37.16
CA CYS A 93 19.06 -31.64 35.98
C CYS A 93 19.28 -33.10 36.40
N GLU A 94 18.27 -33.96 36.20
CA GLU A 94 18.32 -35.38 36.56
C GLU A 94 17.55 -36.25 35.56
N LYS A 95 17.91 -37.53 35.41
CA LYS A 95 17.18 -38.47 34.55
C LYS A 95 15.90 -38.99 35.21
N ARG A 96 14.95 -38.09 35.46
CA ARG A 96 13.62 -38.39 36.04
C ARG A 96 12.50 -38.27 35.01
N SER A 97 11.29 -38.64 35.44
CA SER A 97 10.09 -38.52 34.61
C SER A 97 9.60 -37.06 34.52
N LEU A 98 8.74 -36.78 33.54
CA LEU A 98 8.14 -35.46 33.34
C LEU A 98 7.37 -35.00 34.58
N ASP A 99 6.54 -35.86 35.17
CA ASP A 99 5.68 -35.48 36.31
C ASP A 99 6.49 -35.13 37.56
N GLU A 100 7.59 -35.84 37.82
CA GLU A 100 8.49 -35.57 38.95
C GLU A 100 9.18 -34.21 38.79
N LEU A 101 9.85 -33.97 37.65
CA LEU A 101 10.61 -32.74 37.44
C LEU A 101 9.69 -31.51 37.31
N CYS A 102 8.55 -31.64 36.64
CA CYS A 102 7.61 -30.53 36.53
C CYS A 102 6.87 -30.25 37.85
N GLY A 103 6.75 -31.25 38.73
CA GLY A 103 6.15 -31.09 40.06
C GLY A 103 7.01 -30.26 41.02
N GLU A 104 8.32 -30.15 40.76
CA GLU A 104 9.26 -29.33 41.52
C GLU A 104 9.19 -27.83 41.18
N ILE A 105 8.54 -27.46 40.06
CA ILE A 105 8.43 -26.06 39.65
C ILE A 105 7.43 -25.34 40.56
N THR A 106 7.95 -24.49 41.41
CA THR A 106 7.17 -23.70 42.36
C THR A 106 6.58 -22.43 41.71
N SER A 107 5.63 -21.80 42.40
CA SER A 107 5.00 -20.57 41.91
C SER A 107 5.99 -19.39 41.81
N ASP A 108 7.01 -19.37 42.66
CA ASP A 108 8.08 -18.37 42.72
C ASP A 108 9.26 -18.68 41.78
N ALA A 109 9.24 -19.82 41.08
CA ALA A 109 10.25 -20.14 40.09
C ALA A 109 10.38 -19.01 39.04
N PRO A 110 11.62 -18.65 38.63
CA PRO A 110 11.86 -17.56 37.69
C PRO A 110 11.07 -17.73 36.39
N LEU A 111 10.43 -16.65 35.95
CA LEU A 111 9.74 -16.58 34.66
C LEU A 111 10.68 -15.97 33.62
N TYR A 112 11.02 -16.77 32.61
CA TYR A 112 11.80 -16.33 31.46
C TYR A 112 10.87 -15.90 30.33
N SER A 113 11.26 -14.86 29.61
CA SER A 113 10.54 -14.35 28.44
C SER A 113 11.45 -14.38 27.23
N MET A 114 10.94 -14.91 26.12
CA MET A 114 11.61 -14.96 24.83
C MET A 114 10.82 -14.12 23.82
N PHE A 115 11.53 -13.29 23.04
CA PHE A 115 10.95 -12.44 22.03
C PHE A 115 11.43 -12.85 20.63
N ARG A 116 10.51 -12.96 19.68
CA ARG A 116 10.89 -13.32 18.32
C ARG A 116 11.75 -12.21 17.69
N VAL A 117 12.87 -12.59 17.09
CA VAL A 117 13.80 -11.64 16.45
C VAL A 117 13.17 -11.07 15.18
N ASP A 118 12.69 -11.95 14.30
CA ASP A 118 12.01 -11.62 13.04
C ASP A 118 10.50 -11.48 13.28
N ALA A 119 10.11 -10.70 14.29
CA ALA A 119 8.72 -10.52 14.68
C ALA A 119 7.93 -9.72 13.64
N THR A 120 6.70 -10.16 13.33
CA THR A 120 5.76 -9.35 12.56
C THR A 120 5.18 -8.26 13.47
N PRO A 121 5.36 -6.96 13.17
CA PRO A 121 4.85 -5.88 14.02
C PRO A 121 3.33 -5.89 14.14
N ILE A 122 2.81 -5.33 15.24
CA ILE A 122 1.37 -5.16 15.48
C ILE A 122 1.03 -3.69 15.69
N PRO A 123 -0.21 -3.24 15.40
CA PRO A 123 -0.65 -1.91 15.78
C PRO A 123 -0.51 -1.68 17.28
N CYS A 124 -0.05 -0.50 17.68
CA CYS A 124 0.15 -0.19 19.09
C CYS A 124 -1.19 -0.15 19.86
N PRO A 125 -1.31 -0.81 21.03
CA PRO A 125 -2.60 -1.18 21.62
C PRO A 125 -3.17 -0.10 22.56
N PHE A 126 -3.36 1.14 22.09
CA PHE A 126 -3.83 2.29 22.90
C PHE A 126 -5.36 2.45 22.94
N ASP A 127 -6.11 1.34 23.00
CA ASP A 127 -7.58 1.30 23.09
C ASP A 127 -8.30 2.19 22.04
N GLY A 128 -7.76 2.22 20.82
CA GLY A 128 -8.31 2.99 19.70
C GLY A 128 -7.92 4.48 19.67
N LEU A 129 -7.16 4.95 20.67
CA LEU A 129 -6.50 6.25 20.59
C LEU A 129 -5.38 6.20 19.55
N GLN A 130 -5.27 7.27 18.78
CA GLN A 130 -4.20 7.45 17.81
C GLN A 130 -3.47 8.75 18.14
N ALA A 131 -2.15 8.72 18.00
CA ALA A 131 -1.30 9.90 18.10
C ALA A 131 -1.77 11.01 17.12
N PRO A 132 -1.45 12.28 17.39
CA PRO A 132 -0.43 12.76 18.34
C PRO A 132 -0.87 12.79 19.81
N PHE A 133 0.10 12.57 20.70
CA PHE A 133 -0.04 12.70 22.15
C PHE A 133 1.00 13.68 22.70
N HIS A 134 0.64 14.36 23.79
CA HIS A 134 1.59 14.95 24.71
C HIS A 134 1.76 14.01 25.89
N PHE A 135 2.96 13.93 26.46
CA PHE A 135 3.17 13.12 27.64
C PHE A 135 4.16 13.74 28.62
N SER A 136 3.91 13.48 29.90
CA SER A 136 4.87 13.65 30.98
C SER A 136 5.48 12.30 31.33
N TYR A 137 6.68 12.30 31.92
CA TYR A 137 7.34 11.05 32.29
C TYR A 137 8.11 11.17 33.61
N SER A 138 8.36 10.04 34.26
CA SER A 138 9.25 9.90 35.41
C SER A 138 10.20 8.73 35.21
N ARG A 139 11.40 8.76 35.83
CA ARG A 139 12.41 7.70 35.77
C ARG A 139 12.61 7.06 37.14
N GLY A 140 11.60 6.33 37.64
CA GLY A 140 11.70 5.60 38.92
C GLY A 140 11.86 6.46 40.18
N GLY A 141 11.61 7.78 40.09
CA GLY A 141 11.64 8.73 41.20
C GLY A 141 10.30 9.46 41.38
N TYR A 142 10.14 10.18 42.51
CA TYR A 142 8.90 10.90 42.84
C TYR A 142 8.64 12.14 41.96
N THR A 143 9.67 12.70 41.32
CA THR A 143 9.57 13.92 40.51
C THR A 143 9.28 13.61 39.05
N GLU A 144 8.14 14.11 38.59
CA GLU A 144 7.63 13.93 37.23
C GLU A 144 8.04 15.11 36.34
N CYS A 145 8.58 14.82 35.16
CA CYS A 145 8.90 15.81 34.13
C CYS A 145 7.63 16.23 33.40
N LYS A 146 7.10 17.40 33.76
CA LYS A 146 5.84 17.96 33.24
C LYS A 146 5.99 19.18 32.35
N SER A 147 7.12 19.88 32.40
CA SER A 147 7.33 21.12 31.65
C SER A 147 8.78 21.27 31.20
N PRO A 148 9.05 21.37 29.88
CA PRO A 148 8.08 21.28 28.78
C PRO A 148 7.54 19.85 28.58
N LEU A 149 6.33 19.71 28.02
CA LEU A 149 5.74 18.40 27.72
C LEU A 149 6.47 17.70 26.58
N SER A 150 6.67 16.40 26.73
CA SER A 150 7.17 15.53 25.67
C SER A 150 6.07 15.21 24.66
N LYS A 151 6.44 14.78 23.45
CA LYS A 151 5.50 14.56 22.34
C LYS A 151 5.64 13.16 21.77
N ALA A 152 4.53 12.53 21.44
CA ALA A 152 4.51 11.23 20.76
C ALA A 152 3.69 11.32 19.47
N ASP A 153 4.35 11.06 18.35
CA ASP A 153 3.79 11.17 17.00
C ASP A 153 3.67 9.79 16.36
N SER A 154 2.57 9.54 15.63
CA SER A 154 2.42 8.29 14.87
C SER A 154 3.33 8.33 13.65
N CYS A 155 4.07 7.24 13.43
CA CYS A 155 4.76 7.05 12.17
C CYS A 155 3.76 6.69 11.05
N THR A 156 4.25 6.38 9.86
CA THR A 156 3.43 5.95 8.72
C THR A 156 2.68 4.65 9.01
N SER A 157 3.35 3.71 9.68
CA SER A 157 2.75 2.50 10.25
C SER A 157 2.12 2.78 11.62
N ASP A 158 0.98 2.16 11.89
CA ASP A 158 0.32 2.18 13.21
C ASP A 158 1.01 1.29 14.25
N SER A 159 2.01 0.51 13.83
CA SER A 159 2.89 -0.29 14.68
C SER A 159 4.08 0.48 15.24
N ARG A 160 4.30 1.73 14.81
CA ARG A 160 5.45 2.54 15.18
C ARG A 160 5.01 3.87 15.80
N LEU A 161 5.67 4.27 16.87
CA LEU A 161 5.43 5.52 17.58
C LEU A 161 6.77 6.24 17.83
N MET A 162 6.84 7.51 17.46
CA MET A 162 8.03 8.33 17.68
C MET A 162 7.89 9.09 19.00
N LEU A 163 8.73 8.79 19.98
CA LEU A 163 8.74 9.41 21.31
C LEU A 163 9.80 10.51 21.36
N LYS A 164 9.38 11.77 21.47
CA LYS A 164 10.24 12.96 21.58
C LYS A 164 10.25 13.43 23.03
N PHE A 165 11.22 12.96 23.80
CA PHE A 165 11.44 13.35 25.18
C PHE A 165 11.97 14.78 25.27
N GLN A 166 11.54 15.48 26.31
CA GLN A 166 12.07 16.78 26.68
C GLN A 166 12.79 16.69 28.03
N ALA A 167 13.86 17.47 28.18
CA ALA A 167 14.48 17.70 29.48
C ALA A 167 13.69 18.76 30.26
N CYS A 168 13.31 18.45 31.50
CA CYS A 168 12.64 19.42 32.36
C CYS A 168 13.68 20.17 33.20
N PRO A 169 13.60 21.52 33.29
CA PRO A 169 14.35 22.26 34.29
C PRO A 169 14.06 21.70 35.68
N ASP A 170 15.10 21.60 36.52
CA ASP A 170 15.01 21.18 37.93
C ASP A 170 14.56 19.72 38.19
N VAL A 171 14.47 18.88 37.16
CA VAL A 171 14.27 17.43 37.31
C VAL A 171 15.53 16.69 36.84
N HIS A 172 16.29 16.16 37.80
CA HIS A 172 17.51 15.40 37.51
C HIS A 172 17.23 14.19 36.61
N ASN A 173 18.21 13.85 35.77
CA ASN A 173 18.18 12.71 34.83
C ASN A 173 17.08 12.78 33.76
N THR A 174 16.52 13.96 33.51
CA THR A 174 15.70 14.21 32.32
C THR A 174 16.60 14.64 31.16
N GLU A 175 16.32 14.12 29.98
CA GLU A 175 17.13 14.33 28.78
C GLU A 175 16.22 14.56 27.58
N SER A 176 16.71 15.35 26.61
CA SER A 176 16.01 15.55 25.35
C SER A 176 16.51 14.52 24.35
N THR A 177 15.73 13.46 24.18
CA THR A 177 16.05 12.34 23.29
C THR A 177 14.87 12.00 22.40
N VAL A 178 15.15 11.35 21.29
CA VAL A 178 14.14 10.87 20.35
C VAL A 178 14.32 9.35 20.24
N GLU A 179 13.27 8.61 20.59
CA GLU A 179 13.26 7.15 20.60
C GLU A 179 12.13 6.65 19.67
N GLU A 180 12.45 5.76 18.74
CA GLU A 180 11.44 5.10 17.91
C GLU A 180 10.97 3.81 18.60
N LEU A 181 9.68 3.71 18.88
CA LEU A 181 9.06 2.53 19.48
C LEU A 181 8.33 1.70 18.42
N LEU A 182 8.78 0.47 18.20
CA LEU A 182 8.10 -0.53 17.38
C LEU A 182 7.33 -1.52 18.26
N CYS A 183 6.01 -1.59 18.10
CA CYS A 183 5.12 -2.48 18.83
C CYS A 183 5.11 -3.90 18.22
N LEU A 184 5.43 -4.92 19.02
CA LEU A 184 5.64 -6.29 18.54
C LEU A 184 4.59 -7.31 19.04
N ALA A 185 4.06 -7.12 20.24
CA ALA A 185 3.11 -8.05 20.84
C ALA A 185 2.29 -7.37 21.92
N THR A 186 1.08 -7.89 22.18
CA THR A 186 0.28 -7.53 23.35
C THR A 186 -0.47 -8.75 23.86
N TRP A 187 -0.60 -8.86 25.18
CA TRP A 187 -1.42 -9.86 25.85
C TRP A 187 -1.95 -9.29 27.16
N LYS A 188 -2.88 -9.99 27.76
CA LYS A 188 -3.46 -9.62 29.05
C LYS A 188 -3.20 -10.74 30.05
N ASP A 189 -2.72 -10.37 31.23
CA ASP A 189 -2.60 -11.29 32.36
C ASP A 189 -3.35 -10.67 33.55
N GLY A 190 -4.39 -11.35 34.03
CA GLY A 190 -5.32 -10.78 35.00
C GLY A 190 -5.97 -9.47 34.51
N SER A 191 -5.75 -8.37 35.22
CA SER A 191 -6.21 -7.02 34.86
C SER A 191 -5.21 -6.22 34.01
N THR A 192 -3.98 -6.72 33.89
CA THR A 192 -2.82 -5.99 33.39
C THR A 192 -2.59 -6.29 31.92
N LYS A 193 -2.43 -5.25 31.10
CA LYS A 193 -2.22 -5.35 29.66
C LYS A 193 -0.75 -5.10 29.36
N TYR A 194 -0.07 -6.16 28.92
CA TYR A 194 1.34 -6.10 28.57
C TYR A 194 1.51 -5.83 27.08
N MET A 195 2.62 -5.19 26.74
CA MET A 195 3.08 -4.98 25.38
C MET A 195 4.60 -5.15 25.32
N ILE A 196 5.10 -5.81 24.28
CA ILE A 196 6.53 -5.75 23.96
C ILE A 196 6.75 -4.68 22.90
N GLY A 197 7.70 -3.79 23.18
CA GLY A 197 8.20 -2.80 22.25
C GLY A 197 9.69 -2.98 22.01
N LYS A 198 10.13 -2.67 20.79
CA LYS A 198 11.53 -2.52 20.44
C LYS A 198 11.84 -1.04 20.27
N LEU A 199 12.76 -0.52 21.08
CA LEU A 199 13.22 0.85 21.04
C LEU A 199 14.43 0.94 20.11
N GLU A 200 14.36 1.84 19.14
CA GLU A 200 15.50 2.23 18.32
C GLU A 200 15.93 3.65 18.71
N HIS A 201 17.09 3.75 19.35
CA HIS A 201 17.74 5.02 19.69
C HIS A 201 19.09 5.20 18.96
N THR A 202 19.80 4.09 18.70
CA THR A 202 21.04 4.06 17.90
C THR A 202 21.11 2.75 17.09
N PRO A 203 21.69 2.76 15.88
CA PRO A 203 21.80 1.56 15.05
C PRO A 203 22.60 0.42 15.70
N THR A 204 23.55 0.76 16.58
CA THR A 204 24.50 -0.16 17.20
C THR A 204 24.04 -0.76 18.53
N SER A 205 22.85 -0.40 19.04
CA SER A 205 22.40 -0.94 20.34
C SER A 205 22.12 -2.44 20.27
N SER A 206 22.39 -3.12 21.38
CA SER A 206 22.16 -4.56 21.50
C SER A 206 20.67 -4.87 21.65
N ASP A 207 20.25 -6.12 21.40
CA ASP A 207 18.85 -6.52 21.64
C ASP A 207 18.46 -6.34 23.13
N GLU A 208 19.42 -6.48 24.06
CA GLU A 208 19.24 -6.22 25.49
C GLU A 208 18.86 -4.77 25.79
N GLU A 209 19.32 -3.82 24.98
CA GLU A 209 18.97 -2.39 25.10
C GLU A 209 17.68 -2.05 24.34
N LYS A 210 17.42 -2.76 23.24
CA LYS A 210 16.30 -2.48 22.34
C LYS A 210 14.97 -3.02 22.87
N TYR A 211 14.91 -4.26 23.35
CA TYR A 211 13.63 -4.85 23.78
C TYR A 211 13.22 -4.33 25.15
N ARG A 212 11.99 -3.82 25.26
CA ARG A 212 11.39 -3.38 26.52
C ARG A 212 9.98 -3.91 26.65
N CYS A 213 9.62 -4.27 27.87
CA CYS A 213 8.26 -4.60 28.23
C CYS A 213 7.54 -3.35 28.70
N PHE A 214 6.26 -3.25 28.36
CA PHE A 214 5.41 -2.13 28.71
C PHE A 214 4.11 -2.64 29.34
N VAL A 215 3.61 -1.89 30.31
CA VAL A 215 2.26 -2.08 30.86
C VAL A 215 1.42 -0.89 30.46
N VAL A 216 0.35 -1.14 29.70
CA VAL A 216 -0.52 -0.09 29.16
C VAL A 216 -1.79 -0.01 30.00
N GLY A 217 -2.04 1.18 30.55
CA GLY A 217 -3.26 1.50 31.29
C GLY A 217 -4.48 1.64 30.39
N LYS A 218 -5.67 1.52 30.97
CA LYS A 218 -6.92 1.73 30.25
C LYS A 218 -7.05 3.20 29.85
N SER A 219 -7.50 3.43 28.62
CA SER A 219 -7.83 4.79 28.18
C SER A 219 -9.05 5.35 28.93
N MET A 220 -8.90 6.52 29.53
CA MET A 220 -9.97 7.30 30.17
C MET A 220 -10.00 8.71 29.61
N GLY A 221 -11.05 9.08 28.87
CA GLY A 221 -11.23 10.46 28.39
C GLY A 221 -10.13 10.98 27.45
N GLY A 222 -9.47 10.10 26.70
CA GLY A 222 -8.35 10.49 25.82
C GLY A 222 -6.99 10.55 26.52
N THR A 223 -6.91 10.06 27.76
CA THR A 223 -5.67 9.91 28.53
C THR A 223 -5.39 8.45 28.85
N PHE A 224 -4.12 8.06 28.89
CA PHE A 224 -3.71 6.72 29.32
C PHE A 224 -2.30 6.75 29.92
N ASP A 225 -2.04 5.84 30.84
CA ASP A 225 -0.74 5.68 31.47
C ASP A 225 0.02 4.50 30.86
N MET A 226 1.35 4.56 30.87
CA MET A 226 2.21 3.49 30.38
C MET A 226 3.47 3.38 31.24
N ALA A 227 3.76 2.18 31.74
CA ALA A 227 5.04 1.86 32.37
C ALA A 227 5.94 1.12 31.38
N GLN A 228 7.25 1.34 31.51
CA GLN A 228 8.32 0.69 30.74
C GLN A 228 9.28 0.00 31.72
N SER A 229 9.70 -1.23 31.37
CA SER A 229 10.71 -1.98 32.13
C SER A 229 12.10 -1.35 32.06
N GLY A 230 12.95 -1.64 33.03
CA GLY A 230 14.36 -1.22 33.01
C GLY A 230 15.23 -2.07 32.09
N ASP A 231 14.86 -3.33 31.94
CA ASP A 231 15.57 -4.36 31.16
C ASP A 231 14.64 -5.00 30.12
N ALA A 232 15.17 -5.99 29.39
CA ALA A 232 14.39 -6.74 28.42
C ALA A 232 13.54 -7.87 29.05
N THR A 233 13.06 -7.68 30.29
CA THR A 233 12.14 -8.62 30.96
C THR A 233 10.79 -7.97 31.26
N CYS A 234 9.76 -8.81 31.43
CA CYS A 234 8.43 -8.37 31.88
C CYS A 234 8.21 -8.59 33.38
N ASN A 235 9.27 -8.87 34.13
CA ASN A 235 9.17 -9.22 35.54
C ASN A 235 8.99 -7.97 36.41
N GLY A 236 8.16 -8.05 37.45
CA GLY A 236 8.03 -6.99 38.46
C GLY A 236 7.16 -5.78 38.09
N MET A 237 6.52 -5.76 36.92
CA MET A 237 5.58 -4.70 36.54
C MET A 237 4.13 -5.20 36.64
N SER A 238 3.42 -4.80 37.70
CA SER A 238 2.01 -5.19 37.92
C SER A 238 1.01 -4.15 37.42
N SER A 239 1.42 -2.89 37.28
CA SER A 239 0.54 -1.78 36.92
C SER A 239 1.24 -0.77 35.99
N PRO A 240 0.47 0.12 35.31
CA PRO A 240 1.03 1.18 34.46
C PRO A 240 1.85 2.25 35.22
N THR A 241 1.92 2.15 36.56
CA THR A 241 2.76 3.01 37.41
C THR A 241 4.00 2.29 37.95
N ASP A 242 4.13 0.99 37.70
CA ASP A 242 5.23 0.16 38.20
C ASP A 242 6.21 -0.09 37.06
N GLY A 243 7.28 0.73 36.98
CA GLY A 243 8.29 0.58 35.94
C GLY A 243 9.50 1.49 36.16
N SER A 244 10.57 1.24 35.41
CA SER A 244 11.77 2.09 35.41
C SER A 244 11.46 3.48 34.86
N ARG A 245 10.58 3.55 33.85
CA ARG A 245 10.04 4.79 33.32
C ARG A 245 8.52 4.69 33.27
N THR A 246 7.82 5.69 33.82
CA THR A 246 6.35 5.78 33.72
C THR A 246 5.98 7.03 32.93
N MET A 247 4.94 6.94 32.13
CA MET A 247 4.51 7.99 31.20
C MET A 247 3.01 8.18 31.29
N LYS A 248 2.56 9.43 31.24
CA LYS A 248 1.15 9.78 31.19
C LYS A 248 0.86 10.49 29.89
N PHE A 249 0.11 9.84 29.01
CA PHE A 249 -0.24 10.35 27.70
C PHE A 249 -1.58 11.06 27.74
N ILE A 250 -1.63 12.22 27.10
CA ILE A 250 -2.83 13.01 26.87
C ILE A 250 -2.91 13.22 25.37
N ARG A 251 -4.06 12.92 24.76
CA ARG A 251 -4.30 13.26 23.36
C ARG A 251 -4.02 14.75 23.14
N ALA A 252 -3.14 15.05 22.18
CA ALA A 252 -2.93 16.43 21.80
C ALA A 252 -4.24 16.94 21.19
N GLU A 253 -4.94 17.81 21.92
CA GLU A 253 -5.96 18.66 21.30
C GLU A 253 -5.21 19.57 20.32
N ASN A 254 -5.62 19.56 19.06
CA ASN A 254 -4.98 20.34 18.01
C ASN A 254 -5.06 21.84 18.32
N HIS A 255 -4.12 22.37 19.10
CA HIS A 255 -3.99 23.79 19.42
C HIS A 255 -3.46 24.64 18.24
N HIS A 256 -3.48 24.10 17.02
CA HIS A 256 -3.25 24.84 15.78
C HIS A 256 -4.49 24.92 14.87
N HIS A 257 -5.68 24.55 15.38
CA HIS A 257 -6.94 24.95 14.78
C HIS A 257 -7.20 26.45 15.03
N HIS A 258 -6.54 27.31 14.27
CA HIS A 258 -7.10 28.63 14.00
C HIS A 258 -8.38 28.46 13.19
N GLY A 259 -9.52 28.41 13.86
CA GLY A 259 -10.83 28.48 13.21
C GLY A 259 -11.90 27.65 13.90
N VAL A 260 -12.87 28.35 14.48
CA VAL A 260 -14.16 27.83 14.93
C VAL A 260 -14.84 27.06 13.79
N GLY A 261 -14.98 25.73 13.91
CA GLY A 261 -16.01 24.96 13.20
C GLY A 261 -15.61 23.80 12.28
N SER A 262 -14.37 23.65 11.80
CA SER A 262 -14.05 22.51 10.92
C SER A 262 -12.55 22.23 10.80
N GLY A 263 -12.08 21.05 11.21
CA GLY A 263 -10.71 20.62 10.91
C GLY A 263 -10.39 20.71 9.41
N CYS A 264 -9.12 20.93 9.08
CA CYS A 264 -8.60 20.93 7.70
C CYS A 264 -9.01 19.64 6.97
N ARG A 265 -9.58 19.78 5.77
CA ARG A 265 -9.99 18.64 4.93
C ARG A 265 -9.57 18.86 3.48
N TYR A 266 -9.27 17.76 2.81
CA TYR A 266 -9.14 17.71 1.36
C TYR A 266 -10.49 18.01 0.69
N PRO A 267 -10.49 18.71 -0.47
CA PRO A 267 -11.72 19.04 -1.20
C PRO A 267 -12.55 17.82 -1.55
N SER A 268 -13.88 17.96 -1.56
CA SER A 268 -14.81 16.86 -1.86
C SER A 268 -14.65 16.31 -3.28
N TRP A 269 -14.33 17.13 -4.27
CA TRP A 269 -14.08 16.68 -5.65
C TRP A 269 -12.86 15.77 -5.76
N LEU A 270 -11.90 15.88 -4.83
CA LEU A 270 -10.72 15.02 -4.79
C LEU A 270 -11.01 13.71 -4.08
N THR A 271 -11.89 13.74 -3.07
CA THR A 271 -12.25 12.57 -2.26
C THR A 271 -13.51 11.83 -2.76
N GLU A 272 -14.18 12.31 -3.80
CA GLU A 272 -15.23 11.60 -4.53
C GLU A 272 -14.78 10.19 -4.92
N HIS A 273 -13.51 10.08 -5.34
CA HIS A 273 -12.79 8.83 -5.40
C HIS A 273 -11.82 8.76 -4.21
N HIS A 274 -12.03 7.82 -3.28
CA HIS A 274 -11.14 7.63 -2.14
C HIS A 274 -9.79 7.03 -2.54
N THR A 275 -9.67 6.42 -3.72
CA THR A 275 -8.43 5.81 -4.20
C THR A 275 -8.10 6.31 -5.60
N TRP A 276 -6.85 6.68 -5.82
CA TRP A 276 -6.29 7.09 -7.10
C TRP A 276 -4.98 6.37 -7.35
N HIS A 277 -4.66 6.12 -8.62
CA HIS A 277 -3.39 5.54 -9.04
C HIS A 277 -2.66 6.52 -9.96
N SER A 278 -1.33 6.56 -9.86
CA SER A 278 -0.51 7.17 -10.90
C SER A 278 -0.64 6.37 -12.21
N LEU A 279 -0.43 7.02 -13.36
CA LEU A 279 -0.53 6.36 -14.67
C LEU A 279 0.36 5.10 -14.81
N ASN A 280 1.58 5.18 -14.28
CA ASN A 280 2.54 4.08 -14.24
C ASN A 280 2.26 3.04 -13.14
N HIS A 281 1.24 3.21 -12.31
CA HIS A 281 0.93 2.39 -11.13
C HIS A 281 2.06 2.34 -10.07
N GLY A 282 3.05 3.23 -10.15
CA GLY A 282 4.14 3.31 -9.17
C GLY A 282 3.69 3.84 -7.80
N HIS A 283 2.58 4.59 -7.77
CA HIS A 283 2.03 5.13 -6.53
C HIS A 283 0.51 4.96 -6.47
N VAL A 284 0.01 4.64 -5.27
CA VAL A 284 -1.40 4.59 -4.93
C VAL A 284 -1.70 5.66 -3.89
N TYR A 285 -2.72 6.47 -4.12
CA TYR A 285 -3.15 7.56 -3.24
C TYR A 285 -4.49 7.19 -2.65
N HIS A 286 -4.58 7.12 -1.32
CA HIS A 286 -5.78 6.74 -0.59
C HIS A 286 -6.19 7.83 0.40
N PHE A 287 -7.37 8.40 0.23
CA PHE A 287 -7.94 9.43 1.10
C PHE A 287 -8.76 8.80 2.21
N SER A 288 -8.53 9.25 3.45
CA SER A 288 -9.28 8.76 4.60
C SER A 288 -10.77 9.11 4.50
N PRO A 289 -11.67 8.32 5.12
CA PRO A 289 -13.13 8.56 5.06
C PRO A 289 -13.57 9.93 5.61
N ARG A 290 -12.76 10.56 6.47
CA ARG A 290 -13.02 11.90 7.01
C ARG A 290 -12.42 13.02 6.16
N ASN A 291 -11.80 12.68 5.03
CA ASN A 291 -11.11 13.58 4.11
C ASN A 291 -9.98 14.38 4.78
N GLY A 292 -9.42 13.90 5.90
CA GLY A 292 -8.41 14.63 6.67
C GLY A 292 -6.98 14.16 6.41
N THR A 293 -6.79 13.04 5.72
CA THR A 293 -5.48 12.42 5.54
C THR A 293 -5.42 11.73 4.19
N LEU A 294 -4.29 11.88 3.51
CA LEU A 294 -3.94 11.17 2.29
C LEU A 294 -2.79 10.20 2.61
N ARG A 295 -2.91 8.94 2.21
CA ARG A 295 -1.83 7.95 2.25
C ARG A 295 -1.35 7.69 0.82
N LYS A 296 -0.08 7.92 0.54
CA LYS A 296 0.56 7.63 -0.75
C LYS A 296 1.48 6.42 -0.54
N SER A 297 1.20 5.30 -1.19
CA SER A 297 1.97 4.06 -1.04
C SER A 297 2.65 3.64 -2.34
N ILE A 298 3.75 2.91 -2.20
CA ILE A 298 4.45 2.28 -3.34
C ILE A 298 4.11 0.79 -3.30
N PRO A 299 3.42 0.24 -4.33
CA PRO A 299 3.09 -1.18 -4.37
C PRO A 299 4.34 -2.05 -4.20
N GLY A 300 4.34 -2.92 -3.19
CA GLY A 300 5.44 -3.86 -2.91
C GLY A 300 6.59 -3.32 -2.04
N ALA A 301 6.64 -2.01 -1.75
CA ALA A 301 7.71 -1.45 -0.89
C ALA A 301 7.45 -1.66 0.61
N GLY A 302 6.19 -1.90 1.01
CA GLY A 302 5.80 -2.02 2.43
C GLY A 302 5.49 -0.68 3.10
N PRO A 303 4.93 -0.70 4.33
CA PRO A 303 4.36 0.48 4.98
C PRO A 303 5.38 1.52 5.46
N ASP A 304 6.64 1.15 5.64
CA ASP A 304 7.69 2.08 6.10
C ASP A 304 8.06 3.11 5.01
N HIS A 305 7.80 2.80 3.73
CA HIS A 305 7.98 3.71 2.59
C HIS A 305 6.71 4.46 2.20
N ASP A 306 5.58 4.18 2.87
CA ASP A 306 4.36 4.93 2.64
C ASP A 306 4.50 6.34 3.18
N ILE A 307 3.78 7.25 2.57
CA ILE A 307 3.70 8.65 2.96
C ILE A 307 2.32 8.91 3.54
N ARG A 308 2.27 9.52 4.71
CA ARG A 308 1.04 10.02 5.34
C ARG A 308 1.04 11.55 5.30
N ALA A 309 0.14 12.13 4.52
CA ALA A 309 -0.06 13.57 4.39
C ALA A 309 -1.38 13.98 5.06
N ALA A 310 -1.32 14.37 6.34
CA ALA A 310 -2.47 14.90 7.07
C ALA A 310 -2.71 16.37 6.72
N CYS A 311 -3.96 16.76 6.49
CA CYS A 311 -4.30 18.15 6.19
C CYS A 311 -3.98 19.05 7.39
N PHE A 312 -3.07 20.00 7.21
CA PHE A 312 -2.73 20.97 8.25
C PHE A 312 -3.47 22.30 8.01
N LYS A 313 -3.31 22.90 6.83
CA LYS A 313 -3.96 24.15 6.45
C LYS A 313 -4.27 24.18 4.96
N VAL A 314 -5.49 24.60 4.62
CA VAL A 314 -5.88 24.88 3.24
C VAL A 314 -5.48 26.32 2.91
N ILE A 315 -4.60 26.54 1.93
CA ILE A 315 -4.19 27.89 1.50
C ILE A 315 -5.18 28.47 0.50
N ASN A 316 -5.51 27.68 -0.52
CA ASN A 316 -6.39 28.12 -1.60
C ASN A 316 -7.15 26.91 -2.16
N VAL A 317 -8.47 27.02 -2.30
CA VAL A 317 -9.30 25.99 -2.93
C VAL A 317 -10.29 26.65 -3.87
N THR A 318 -10.32 26.15 -5.09
CA THR A 318 -11.32 26.43 -6.12
C THR A 318 -11.88 25.10 -6.63
N ASP A 319 -12.83 25.15 -7.56
CA ASP A 319 -13.40 23.95 -8.17
C ASP A 319 -12.37 23.13 -8.97
N ASN A 320 -11.29 23.79 -9.42
CA ASN A 320 -10.28 23.20 -10.31
C ASN A 320 -8.87 23.13 -9.70
N LYS A 321 -8.62 23.74 -8.54
CA LYS A 321 -7.30 23.76 -7.90
C LYS A 321 -7.43 23.74 -6.38
N ALA A 322 -6.53 23.03 -5.71
CA ALA A 322 -6.36 23.12 -4.27
C ALA A 322 -4.88 23.19 -3.91
N LEU A 323 -4.51 24.12 -3.04
CA LEU A 323 -3.16 24.25 -2.47
C LEU A 323 -3.27 24.06 -0.96
N ILE A 324 -2.60 23.03 -0.45
CA ILE A 324 -2.77 22.55 0.92
C ILE A 324 -1.39 22.34 1.55
N ILE A 325 -1.20 22.89 2.75
CA ILE A 325 -0.09 22.50 3.62
C ILE A 325 -0.51 21.24 4.34
N THR A 326 0.33 20.23 4.23
CA THR A 326 0.13 18.92 4.85
C THR A 326 1.20 18.66 5.88
N HIS A 327 0.83 18.07 7.01
CA HIS A 327 1.80 17.42 7.88
C HIS A 327 2.16 16.08 7.23
N TYR A 328 3.36 16.06 6.68
CA TYR A 328 3.95 14.99 5.92
C TYR A 328 4.71 14.05 6.86
N THR A 329 4.54 12.75 6.68
CA THR A 329 5.24 11.74 7.47
C THR A 329 5.66 10.58 6.56
N ILE A 330 6.95 10.23 6.57
CA ILE A 330 7.55 9.09 5.87
C ILE A 330 8.41 8.31 6.87
N GLY A 331 8.18 6.99 7.01
CA GLY A 331 8.63 6.25 8.18
C GLY A 331 8.23 6.97 9.47
N CYS A 332 9.21 7.39 10.27
CA CYS A 332 9.00 8.20 11.46
C CYS A 332 9.53 9.64 11.36
N GLN A 333 9.99 10.05 10.18
CA GLN A 333 10.36 11.44 9.92
C GLN A 333 9.12 12.22 9.53
N SER A 334 8.94 13.42 10.10
CA SER A 334 7.81 14.28 9.78
C SER A 334 8.22 15.72 9.54
N GLY A 335 7.38 16.43 8.80
CA GLY A 335 7.52 17.86 8.53
C GLY A 335 6.28 18.39 7.82
N TYR A 336 6.37 19.56 7.22
CA TYR A 336 5.30 20.20 6.48
C TYR A 336 5.64 20.28 5.00
N ALA A 337 4.79 19.70 4.16
CA ALA A 337 4.94 19.71 2.72
C ALA A 337 3.79 20.46 2.07
N CYS A 338 4.09 21.15 0.98
CA CYS A 338 3.07 21.79 0.16
C CYS A 338 2.58 20.84 -0.92
N MET A 339 1.26 20.65 -1.01
CA MET A 339 0.65 19.84 -2.05
C MET A 339 -0.32 20.70 -2.88
N GLY A 340 -0.10 20.71 -4.19
CA GLY A 340 -0.97 21.33 -5.17
C GLY A 340 -1.75 20.28 -5.96
N PHE A 341 -3.06 20.32 -5.91
CA PHE A 341 -3.96 19.45 -6.66
C PHE A 341 -4.67 20.26 -7.75
N TYR A 342 -4.78 19.70 -8.94
CA TYR A 342 -5.40 20.33 -10.10
C TYR A 342 -6.42 19.36 -10.69
N ARG A 343 -7.70 19.71 -10.63
CA ARG A 343 -8.77 18.94 -11.26
C ARG A 343 -8.73 19.22 -12.76
N ARG A 344 -8.31 18.23 -13.56
CA ARG A 344 -8.26 18.34 -15.02
C ARG A 344 -9.55 17.88 -15.68
N ASP A 345 -10.14 16.83 -15.11
CA ASP A 345 -11.44 16.29 -15.49
C ASP A 345 -12.10 15.67 -14.24
N SER A 346 -13.31 15.13 -14.34
CA SER A 346 -13.98 14.48 -13.19
C SER A 346 -13.22 13.25 -12.69
N GLN A 347 -12.48 12.57 -13.57
CA GLN A 347 -11.72 11.36 -13.26
C GLN A 347 -10.22 11.52 -13.44
N VAL A 348 -9.74 12.76 -13.59
CA VAL A 348 -8.31 13.06 -13.78
C VAL A 348 -7.89 14.22 -12.89
N VAL A 349 -6.92 13.96 -12.03
CA VAL A 349 -6.31 14.94 -11.15
C VAL A 349 -4.81 14.95 -11.38
N GLU A 350 -4.19 16.12 -11.37
CA GLU A 350 -2.74 16.22 -11.27
C GLU A 350 -2.34 16.69 -9.88
N VAL A 351 -1.27 16.09 -9.35
CA VAL A 351 -0.69 16.48 -8.06
C VAL A 351 0.75 16.95 -8.24
N GLN A 352 1.10 18.02 -7.54
CA GLN A 352 2.45 18.50 -7.31
C GLN A 352 2.73 18.48 -5.80
N GLU A 353 3.95 18.16 -5.44
CA GLU A 353 4.41 18.04 -4.06
C GLU A 353 5.73 18.80 -3.97
N SER A 354 5.97 19.52 -2.87
CA SER A 354 7.29 20.11 -2.59
C SER A 354 8.35 19.02 -2.47
N GLU A 355 9.56 19.27 -2.94
CA GLU A 355 10.63 18.27 -2.95
C GLU A 355 11.02 17.81 -1.54
N ASN A 356 11.06 18.75 -0.58
CA ASN A 356 11.44 18.47 0.80
C ASN A 356 10.36 18.96 1.78
N PRO A 357 10.09 18.19 2.84
CA PRO A 357 9.26 18.67 3.96
C PRO A 357 10.05 19.68 4.80
N MET A 358 9.38 20.74 5.25
CA MET A 358 9.94 21.81 6.09
C MET A 358 9.59 21.59 7.57
N GLU A 359 10.42 22.05 8.50
CA GLU A 359 10.08 21.98 9.93
C GLU A 359 8.92 22.92 10.30
N ASN A 360 8.84 24.08 9.63
CA ASN A 360 7.80 25.07 9.84
C ASN A 360 6.75 25.02 8.73
N ALA A 361 5.48 25.07 9.13
CA ALA A 361 4.35 25.01 8.21
C ALA A 361 4.29 26.20 7.24
N ASP A 362 4.69 27.39 7.70
CA ASP A 362 4.64 28.61 6.89
C ASP A 362 5.68 28.62 5.76
N ASP A 363 6.76 27.86 5.90
CA ASP A 363 7.80 27.73 4.87
C ASP A 363 7.44 26.70 3.78
N ALA A 364 6.51 25.78 4.07
CA ALA A 364 6.20 24.66 3.19
C ALA A 364 5.78 25.11 1.77
N CYS A 365 4.90 26.11 1.65
CA CYS A 365 4.36 26.59 0.37
C CYS A 365 5.01 27.88 -0.13
N ARG A 366 6.18 28.28 0.41
CA ARG A 366 6.91 29.44 -0.11
C ARG A 366 7.47 29.14 -1.50
N PRO A 367 7.63 30.15 -2.37
CA PRO A 367 8.12 29.95 -3.74
C PRO A 367 9.47 29.23 -3.85
N ASP A 368 10.29 29.31 -2.79
CA ASP A 368 11.59 28.63 -2.70
C ASP A 368 11.46 27.11 -2.52
N ASN A 369 10.38 26.64 -1.89
CA ASN A 369 10.14 25.21 -1.63
C ASN A 369 9.04 24.60 -2.53
N PHE A 370 8.08 25.42 -2.96
CA PHE A 370 6.99 25.01 -3.85
C PHE A 370 6.94 25.88 -5.10
N HIS A 371 7.81 25.56 -6.06
CA HIS A 371 7.85 26.25 -7.34
C HIS A 371 7.02 25.51 -8.40
N SER A 372 5.72 25.82 -8.48
CA SER A 372 4.76 25.11 -9.34
C SER A 372 5.13 24.99 -10.84
N GLN A 373 6.04 25.82 -11.36
CA GLN A 373 6.49 25.73 -12.76
C GLN A 373 7.65 24.74 -12.97
N GLN A 374 8.42 24.43 -11.91
CA GLN A 374 9.56 23.51 -11.96
C GLN A 374 9.19 22.11 -11.48
N LEU A 375 8.21 22.03 -10.55
CA LEU A 375 7.76 20.76 -10.01
C LEU A 375 7.03 19.92 -11.06
N THR A 376 7.41 18.65 -11.14
CA THR A 376 6.75 17.68 -12.04
C THR A 376 5.37 17.32 -11.54
N TYR A 377 4.41 17.21 -12.46
CA TYR A 377 3.08 16.71 -12.15
C TYR A 377 3.06 15.19 -12.14
N SER A 378 2.37 14.61 -11.16
CA SER A 378 1.90 13.22 -11.22
C SER A 378 0.43 13.20 -11.60
N THR A 379 0.09 12.52 -12.69
CA THR A 379 -1.30 12.38 -13.14
C THR A 379 -1.96 11.18 -12.47
N LEU A 380 -3.09 11.43 -11.83
CA LEU A 380 -3.84 10.51 -10.99
C LEU A 380 -5.21 10.21 -11.58
N VAL A 381 -5.60 8.94 -11.49
CA VAL A 381 -6.82 8.39 -12.11
C VAL A 381 -7.40 7.30 -11.21
N PRO A 382 -8.74 7.15 -11.10
CA PRO A 382 -9.34 6.18 -10.18
C PRO A 382 -9.08 4.73 -10.64
N PRO A 383 -9.15 3.71 -9.76
CA PRO A 383 -8.90 2.31 -10.11
C PRO A 383 -9.81 1.78 -11.24
N SER A 384 -11.06 2.23 -11.28
CA SER A 384 -12.05 1.84 -12.29
C SER A 384 -12.69 3.08 -12.90
N PRO A 385 -11.99 3.77 -13.82
CA PRO A 385 -12.54 4.94 -14.49
C PRO A 385 -13.66 4.53 -15.47
N ARG A 386 -14.61 5.43 -15.70
CA ARG A 386 -15.73 5.20 -16.62
C ARG A 386 -15.35 5.77 -17.98
N GLY A 387 -15.67 5.06 -19.06
CA GLY A 387 -15.41 5.54 -20.42
C GLY A 387 -16.05 6.91 -20.64
N ARG A 388 -15.29 7.84 -21.24
CA ARG A 388 -15.74 9.18 -21.62
C ARG A 388 -15.40 9.43 -23.08
N GLU A 389 -16.19 10.30 -23.71
CA GLU A 389 -16.01 10.68 -25.10
C GLU A 389 -14.59 11.18 -25.37
N CYS A 390 -13.95 10.59 -26.39
CA CYS A 390 -12.61 10.98 -26.83
C CYS A 390 -12.69 12.33 -27.57
N PRO A 391 -11.73 13.26 -27.38
CA PRO A 391 -11.66 14.46 -28.19
C PRO A 391 -11.20 14.14 -29.62
N PHE A 392 -11.43 15.07 -30.57
CA PHE A 392 -11.06 14.91 -31.98
C PHE A 392 -11.76 13.73 -32.67
N LEU A 393 -13.08 13.65 -32.56
CA LEU A 393 -13.89 12.67 -33.28
C LEU A 393 -13.62 12.74 -34.79
N GLY A 394 -13.34 11.60 -35.40
CA GLY A 394 -13.11 11.53 -36.84
C GLY A 394 -12.21 10.38 -37.26
N ARG A 395 -11.95 10.33 -38.56
CA ARG A 395 -11.05 9.40 -39.22
C ARG A 395 -9.79 10.14 -39.67
N TYR A 396 -8.65 9.56 -39.35
CA TYR A 396 -7.35 10.14 -39.64
C TYR A 396 -6.44 9.12 -40.32
N GLU A 397 -5.64 9.57 -41.27
CA GLU A 397 -4.55 8.79 -41.87
C GLU A 397 -3.26 9.05 -41.11
N ILE A 398 -2.51 8.01 -40.76
CA ILE A 398 -1.24 8.13 -40.04
C ILE A 398 -0.13 8.42 -41.05
N SER A 399 0.48 9.60 -40.93
CA SER A 399 1.42 10.17 -41.91
C SER A 399 2.79 10.41 -41.28
N GLY A 400 3.64 9.38 -41.22
CA GLY A 400 5.07 9.47 -40.84
C GLY A 400 5.39 9.93 -39.39
N GLY A 401 6.54 9.49 -38.88
CA GLY A 401 6.98 9.77 -37.50
C GLY A 401 8.07 8.81 -37.03
N LEU A 402 8.71 9.09 -35.88
CA LEU A 402 9.58 8.13 -35.20
C LEU A 402 8.76 6.86 -34.91
N ASN A 403 9.20 5.72 -35.46
CA ASN A 403 8.51 4.44 -35.38
C ASN A 403 7.17 4.35 -36.15
N ALA A 404 6.86 5.20 -37.14
CA ALA A 404 5.60 5.09 -37.90
C ALA A 404 5.44 3.74 -38.64
N GLU A 405 6.51 3.19 -39.20
CA GLU A 405 6.52 1.82 -39.77
C GLU A 405 6.43 0.74 -38.68
N ASP A 406 6.82 1.07 -37.45
CA ASP A 406 6.76 0.20 -36.27
C ASP A 406 5.46 0.37 -35.47
N VAL A 407 4.58 1.35 -35.77
CA VAL A 407 3.27 1.48 -35.12
C VAL A 407 2.48 0.19 -35.34
N GLY A 408 2.47 -0.36 -36.55
CA GLY A 408 1.82 -1.66 -36.84
C GLY A 408 2.40 -2.84 -36.04
N LYS A 409 3.72 -2.90 -35.85
CA LYS A 409 4.40 -3.97 -35.08
C LYS A 409 4.27 -3.78 -33.57
N ALA A 410 4.35 -2.56 -33.08
CA ALA A 410 4.20 -2.20 -31.67
C ALA A 410 2.75 -2.35 -31.21
N LEU A 411 1.78 -1.96 -32.04
CA LEU A 411 0.35 -2.20 -31.78
C LEU A 411 0.01 -3.70 -31.81
N ALA A 412 0.63 -4.49 -32.70
CA ALA A 412 0.51 -5.95 -32.68
C ALA A 412 1.13 -6.57 -31.41
N ALA A 413 2.26 -6.06 -30.92
CA ALA A 413 2.87 -6.46 -29.64
C ALA A 413 2.05 -6.02 -28.41
N SER A 414 1.09 -5.10 -28.58
CA SER A 414 0.22 -4.60 -27.51
C SER A 414 -1.02 -5.47 -27.28
N ARG A 415 -1.26 -6.49 -28.12
CA ARG A 415 -2.39 -7.40 -28.01
C ARG A 415 -2.41 -8.19 -26.69
N PRO A 416 -3.57 -8.36 -26.04
CA PRO A 416 -3.73 -9.31 -24.94
C PRO A 416 -3.44 -10.74 -25.43
N GLY A 417 -2.53 -11.46 -24.78
CA GLY A 417 -2.27 -12.89 -25.03
C GLY A 417 -1.05 -13.26 -25.88
N SER A 418 -0.22 -12.29 -26.31
CA SER A 418 0.95 -12.56 -27.15
C SER A 418 2.21 -13.04 -26.40
N GLU A 419 2.09 -13.52 -25.16
CA GLU A 419 3.22 -14.10 -24.43
C GLU A 419 3.31 -15.62 -24.56
N ASN A 420 2.31 -16.33 -25.12
CA ASN A 420 2.33 -17.81 -25.17
C ASN A 420 1.70 -18.51 -26.39
N ASN A 421 1.35 -17.81 -27.48
CA ASN A 421 0.87 -18.50 -28.69
C ASN A 421 1.84 -18.33 -29.86
N GLN A 422 2.19 -19.45 -30.49
CA GLN A 422 2.90 -19.58 -31.77
C GLN A 422 2.10 -19.00 -32.97
N ASP A 423 1.17 -18.08 -32.74
CA ASP A 423 0.53 -17.30 -33.80
C ASP A 423 1.45 -16.14 -34.17
N LYS A 424 2.50 -16.53 -34.90
CA LYS A 424 3.33 -15.64 -35.70
C LYS A 424 2.40 -14.75 -36.53
N PRO A 425 2.52 -13.40 -36.51
CA PRO A 425 1.66 -12.54 -37.30
C PRO A 425 1.72 -13.00 -38.75
N SER A 426 0.55 -13.34 -39.30
CA SER A 426 0.40 -13.76 -40.68
C SER A 426 0.89 -12.64 -41.59
N ILE A 427 1.93 -12.96 -42.36
CA ILE A 427 2.45 -12.31 -43.56
C ILE A 427 2.52 -10.77 -43.51
N PRO A 428 3.73 -10.16 -43.45
CA PRO A 428 3.85 -8.71 -43.60
C PRO A 428 3.26 -8.29 -44.96
N CYS A 429 2.36 -7.32 -44.93
CA CYS A 429 1.80 -6.75 -46.15
C CYS A 429 2.90 -6.12 -46.99
N ASN A 430 2.94 -6.51 -48.27
CA ASN A 430 3.82 -5.91 -49.25
C ASN A 430 2.98 -5.58 -50.50
N PRO A 431 2.72 -4.30 -50.80
CA PRO A 431 3.21 -3.09 -50.12
C PRO A 431 2.56 -2.86 -48.74
N PRO A 432 3.20 -2.07 -47.84
CA PRO A 432 2.61 -1.70 -46.56
C PRO A 432 1.33 -0.90 -46.81
N GLY A 433 0.17 -1.48 -46.46
CA GLY A 433 -1.13 -0.81 -46.56
C GLY A 433 -1.21 0.41 -45.62
N LYS A 434 -2.10 1.35 -45.93
CA LYS A 434 -2.26 2.56 -45.11
C LYS A 434 -2.74 2.21 -43.71
N GLN A 435 -2.36 3.04 -42.74
CA GLN A 435 -2.79 2.94 -41.35
C GLN A 435 -3.71 4.11 -41.03
N TYR A 436 -4.79 3.81 -40.31
CA TYR A 436 -5.80 4.79 -39.93
C TYR A 436 -6.00 4.81 -38.42
N LEU A 437 -6.30 5.99 -37.89
CA LEU A 437 -6.79 6.18 -36.54
C LEU A 437 -8.23 6.66 -36.63
N THR A 438 -9.15 5.92 -36.02
CA THR A 438 -10.56 6.30 -35.90
C THR A 438 -10.85 6.61 -34.44
N ILE A 439 -11.34 7.82 -34.17
CA ILE A 439 -11.67 8.28 -32.82
C ILE A 439 -13.17 8.48 -32.74
N GLY A 440 -13.82 7.75 -31.83
CA GLY A 440 -15.25 7.87 -31.56
C GLY A 440 -16.19 7.26 -32.60
N CYS A 441 -15.67 6.54 -33.60
CA CYS A 441 -16.50 6.05 -34.72
C CYS A 441 -17.31 4.80 -34.37
N ASN A 442 -16.74 3.85 -33.62
CA ASN A 442 -17.45 2.64 -33.20
C ASN A 442 -18.20 2.86 -31.88
N ALA A 443 -17.53 3.48 -30.91
CA ALA A 443 -18.11 3.98 -29.68
C ALA A 443 -17.46 5.34 -29.34
N PRO A 444 -18.21 6.30 -28.76
CA PRO A 444 -17.74 7.67 -28.56
C PRO A 444 -16.51 7.76 -27.64
N ASP A 445 -16.33 6.78 -26.76
CA ASP A 445 -15.22 6.66 -25.81
C ASP A 445 -14.05 5.82 -26.31
N THR A 446 -14.03 5.46 -27.60
CA THR A 446 -13.01 4.56 -28.17
C THR A 446 -12.12 5.24 -29.19
N MET A 447 -10.84 4.88 -29.15
CA MET A 447 -9.84 5.22 -30.13
C MET A 447 -9.25 3.93 -30.70
N GLU A 448 -9.41 3.73 -32.00
CA GLU A 448 -9.02 2.50 -32.67
C GLU A 448 -7.99 2.74 -33.77
N PHE A 449 -6.94 1.94 -33.73
CA PHE A 449 -5.92 1.87 -34.76
C PHE A 449 -6.25 0.75 -35.72
N GLN A 450 -6.37 1.09 -36.99
CA GLN A 450 -6.76 0.20 -38.07
C GLN A 450 -5.66 0.14 -39.13
N SER A 451 -5.55 -1.00 -39.80
CA SER A 451 -4.67 -1.17 -40.96
C SER A 451 -5.45 -1.77 -42.11
N GLU A 452 -5.16 -1.34 -43.33
CA GLU A 452 -5.68 -1.95 -44.57
C GLU A 452 -5.19 -3.40 -44.76
N CYS A 453 -4.25 -3.82 -43.92
CA CYS A 453 -3.51 -5.05 -44.03
C CYS A 453 -3.68 -5.90 -42.75
N GLY A 454 -4.28 -7.08 -42.89
CA GLY A 454 -4.49 -8.03 -41.79
C GLY A 454 -5.81 -7.80 -41.05
N THR A 455 -5.81 -7.94 -39.72
CA THR A 455 -7.00 -7.70 -38.89
C THR A 455 -7.39 -6.23 -38.94
N LYS A 456 -8.66 -5.92 -39.29
CA LYS A 456 -9.17 -4.55 -39.45
C LYS A 456 -8.82 -3.63 -38.27
N THR A 457 -8.88 -4.14 -37.03
CA THR A 457 -8.48 -3.40 -35.82
C THR A 457 -7.21 -4.02 -35.23
N VAL A 458 -6.16 -3.20 -35.12
CA VAL A 458 -4.83 -3.61 -34.62
C VAL A 458 -4.73 -3.38 -33.12
N ALA A 459 -5.24 -2.24 -32.64
CA ALA A 459 -5.35 -1.92 -31.22
C ALA A 459 -6.53 -0.99 -30.98
N ALA A 460 -7.14 -1.11 -29.81
CA ALA A 460 -8.23 -0.25 -29.38
C ALA A 460 -7.93 0.27 -27.97
N TYR A 461 -8.29 1.53 -27.73
CA TYR A 461 -8.10 2.22 -26.46
C TYR A 461 -9.43 2.83 -26.02
N THR A 462 -9.72 2.76 -24.73
CA THR A 462 -10.86 3.45 -24.12
C THR A 462 -10.38 4.73 -23.46
N CYS A 463 -11.00 5.87 -23.79
CA CYS A 463 -10.74 7.18 -23.21
C CYS A 463 -11.46 7.34 -21.87
N TYR A 464 -10.83 7.97 -20.89
CA TYR A 464 -11.39 8.18 -19.54
C TYR A 464 -11.47 9.64 -19.11
N GLY A 465 -10.73 10.52 -19.77
CA GLY A 465 -10.73 11.94 -19.48
C GLY A 465 -9.79 12.67 -20.41
N HIS A 466 -10.11 13.93 -20.69
CA HIS A 466 -9.30 14.79 -21.54
C HIS A 466 -9.35 16.24 -21.06
N TRP A 467 -8.29 16.99 -21.34
CA TRP A 467 -8.26 18.44 -21.09
C TRP A 467 -7.32 19.13 -22.07
N LYS A 468 -7.50 20.44 -22.19
CA LYS A 468 -6.68 21.29 -23.04
C LYS A 468 -5.87 22.25 -22.18
N ASN A 469 -4.60 22.41 -22.51
CA ASN A 469 -3.79 23.50 -21.97
C ASN A 469 -4.05 24.75 -22.82
N GLU A 470 -4.76 25.73 -22.27
CA GLU A 470 -5.18 26.92 -23.02
C GLU A 470 -4.01 27.81 -23.47
N ILE A 471 -2.86 27.74 -22.80
CA ILE A 471 -1.68 28.54 -23.15
C ILE A 471 -0.96 27.94 -24.37
N THR A 472 -0.77 26.62 -24.36
CA THR A 472 0.01 25.91 -25.41
C THR A 472 -0.87 25.35 -26.53
N GLY A 473 -2.18 25.27 -26.33
CA GLY A 473 -3.11 24.64 -27.27
C GLY A 473 -3.05 23.10 -27.30
N VAL A 474 -2.20 22.48 -26.47
CA VAL A 474 -2.00 21.02 -26.41
C VAL A 474 -3.16 20.35 -25.68
N ASN A 475 -3.64 19.24 -26.24
CA ASN A 475 -4.71 18.42 -25.66
C ASN A 475 -4.12 17.13 -25.09
N TYR A 476 -4.61 16.71 -23.94
CA TYR A 476 -4.19 15.50 -23.26
C TYR A 476 -5.37 14.55 -23.15
N VAL A 477 -5.15 13.27 -23.42
CA VAL A 477 -6.18 12.22 -23.33
C VAL A 477 -5.64 11.05 -22.54
N ILE A 478 -6.35 10.66 -21.48
CA ILE A 478 -6.04 9.45 -20.73
C ILE A 478 -6.78 8.28 -21.35
N SER A 479 -6.07 7.20 -21.64
CA SER A 479 -6.68 5.98 -22.15
C SER A 479 -6.03 4.70 -21.63
N THR A 480 -6.76 3.58 -21.73
CA THR A 480 -6.22 2.23 -21.51
C THR A 480 -6.47 1.34 -22.72
N PRO A 481 -5.60 0.35 -22.99
CA PRO A 481 -5.83 -0.64 -24.03
C PRO A 481 -7.05 -1.52 -23.70
N GLN A 482 -7.91 -1.74 -24.69
CA GLN A 482 -9.05 -2.64 -24.61
C GLN A 482 -8.57 -4.11 -24.57
N GLY A 483 -9.16 -4.94 -23.70
CA GLY A 483 -8.86 -6.38 -23.61
C GLY A 483 -7.98 -6.81 -22.41
N ARG A 484 -7.53 -5.87 -21.57
CA ARG A 484 -7.04 -6.17 -20.21
C ARG A 484 -8.09 -5.70 -19.18
N SER A 485 -8.15 -6.32 -18.01
CA SER A 485 -8.97 -5.78 -16.91
C SER A 485 -8.54 -4.34 -16.63
N ALA A 486 -9.49 -3.40 -16.63
CA ALA A 486 -9.25 -1.96 -16.42
C ALA A 486 -8.51 -1.64 -15.10
N THR A 487 -8.56 -2.57 -14.14
CA THR A 487 -7.90 -2.47 -12.84
C THR A 487 -6.38 -2.67 -12.89
N ASN A 488 -5.86 -3.43 -13.87
CA ASN A 488 -4.44 -3.79 -13.99
C ASN A 488 -3.85 -3.44 -15.38
N SER A 489 -4.56 -2.66 -16.19
CA SER A 489 -4.10 -2.25 -17.51
C SER A 489 -3.20 -1.02 -17.41
N ARG A 490 -2.08 -1.04 -18.16
CA ARG A 490 -1.19 0.13 -18.27
C ARG A 490 -1.97 1.30 -18.86
N ARG A 491 -1.83 2.48 -18.26
CA ARG A 491 -2.52 3.71 -18.68
C ARG A 491 -1.58 4.55 -19.51
N TYR A 492 -2.12 5.16 -20.55
CA TYR A 492 -1.38 5.99 -21.49
C TYR A 492 -1.94 7.41 -21.46
N CYS A 493 -1.04 8.38 -21.57
CA CYS A 493 -1.39 9.75 -21.84
C CYS A 493 -1.05 10.07 -23.29
N PHE A 494 -2.06 10.34 -24.10
CA PHE A 494 -1.92 10.80 -25.48
C PHE A 494 -1.85 12.32 -25.47
N ILE A 495 -0.76 12.88 -25.97
CA ILE A 495 -0.51 14.32 -26.10
C ILE A 495 -0.76 14.69 -27.57
N MET A 496 -1.72 15.55 -27.83
CA MET A 496 -2.17 15.95 -29.16
C MET A 496 -1.97 17.44 -29.38
N SER A 497 -1.17 17.82 -30.38
CA SER A 497 -0.92 19.23 -30.74
C SER A 497 -1.18 19.47 -32.22
N GLN A 498 -1.86 20.56 -32.56
CA GLN A 498 -2.04 20.95 -33.96
C GLN A 498 -0.73 21.46 -34.57
N VAL A 499 -0.43 21.03 -35.79
CA VAL A 499 0.74 21.49 -36.55
C VAL A 499 0.28 22.64 -37.45
N ASN A 500 0.65 23.88 -37.11
CA ASN A 500 0.29 25.05 -37.91
C ASN A 500 1.15 25.11 -39.18
N GLY A 501 0.52 25.16 -40.36
CA GLY A 501 1.24 25.44 -41.62
C GLY A 501 0.76 24.77 -42.91
N MET A 502 -0.30 23.94 -42.91
CA MET A 502 -0.81 23.30 -44.14
C MET A 502 -2.33 23.40 -44.26
N ALA A 503 -2.85 23.30 -45.49
CA ALA A 503 -4.29 23.38 -45.83
C ALA A 503 -5.15 22.23 -45.27
N GLN A 504 -4.52 21.21 -44.68
CA GLN A 504 -5.18 20.07 -44.03
C GLN A 504 -4.88 20.07 -42.53
N GLN A 505 -5.90 19.77 -41.71
CA GLN A 505 -5.80 19.74 -40.25
C GLN A 505 -4.94 18.54 -39.82
N MET A 506 -3.65 18.81 -39.58
CA MET A 506 -2.66 17.83 -39.16
C MET A 506 -2.44 17.92 -37.64
N LEU A 507 -2.48 16.76 -36.98
CA LEU A 507 -2.24 16.64 -35.54
C LEU A 507 -0.97 15.82 -35.31
N HIS A 508 -0.07 16.34 -34.49
CA HIS A 508 1.01 15.57 -33.93
C HIS A 508 0.51 14.87 -32.67
N ILE A 509 0.72 13.56 -32.57
CA ILE A 509 0.35 12.79 -31.40
C ILE A 509 1.59 12.10 -30.83
N ALA A 510 1.77 12.22 -29.52
CA ALA A 510 2.75 11.49 -28.75
C ALA A 510 2.10 10.73 -27.59
N SER A 511 2.72 9.64 -27.09
CA SER A 511 2.39 9.12 -25.77
C SER A 511 3.53 9.02 -24.80
N VAL A 512 3.10 9.08 -23.56
CA VAL A 512 3.89 8.86 -22.36
C VAL A 512 3.11 7.95 -21.41
N MET A 513 3.85 7.15 -20.64
CA MET A 513 3.30 6.19 -19.67
C MET A 513 3.44 6.66 -18.22
N GLU A 514 4.24 7.69 -17.98
CA GLU A 514 4.64 8.11 -16.63
C GLU A 514 3.83 9.32 -16.14
N SER A 515 3.81 10.41 -16.91
CA SER A 515 3.07 11.63 -16.57
C SER A 515 2.66 12.42 -17.81
N CYS A 516 1.52 13.12 -17.75
CA CYS A 516 1.06 14.00 -18.81
C CYS A 516 1.78 15.36 -18.75
N HIS A 517 3.06 15.42 -19.15
CA HIS A 517 3.83 16.67 -19.11
C HIS A 517 4.32 17.13 -20.50
N PRO A 518 4.25 18.44 -20.82
CA PRO A 518 4.71 18.98 -22.10
C PRO A 518 6.22 18.90 -22.36
N HIS A 519 7.05 18.73 -21.33
CA HIS A 519 8.49 18.48 -21.49
C HIS A 519 8.78 16.99 -21.29
N PRO A 520 9.02 16.22 -22.37
CA PRO A 520 9.35 14.81 -22.26
C PRO A 520 10.80 14.69 -21.77
N LEU A 521 10.99 14.78 -20.45
CA LEU A 521 12.16 14.20 -19.79
C LEU A 521 12.05 12.66 -19.75
N GLY A 522 10.88 12.11 -20.06
CA GLY A 522 10.61 10.68 -20.20
C GLY A 522 10.75 10.17 -21.64
N ARG A 523 11.05 8.87 -21.78
CA ARG A 523 11.14 8.17 -23.06
C ARG A 523 9.75 8.15 -23.72
N LEU A 524 9.58 8.89 -24.82
CA LEU A 524 8.38 8.84 -25.66
C LEU A 524 8.11 7.39 -26.08
N HIS A 525 6.91 6.88 -25.81
CA HIS A 525 6.57 5.50 -26.16
C HIS A 525 6.16 5.40 -27.64
N TRP A 526 5.47 6.40 -28.18
CA TRP A 526 5.22 6.55 -29.62
C TRP A 526 5.04 8.04 -29.97
N ALA A 527 5.41 8.43 -31.20
CA ALA A 527 5.19 9.79 -31.72
C ALA A 527 5.00 9.76 -33.24
N PHE A 528 3.82 10.19 -33.72
CA PHE A 528 3.48 10.19 -35.14
C PHE A 528 2.56 11.36 -35.48
N ASN A 529 2.48 11.69 -36.76
CA ASN A 529 1.52 12.67 -37.24
C ASN A 529 0.30 11.98 -37.85
N ILE A 530 -0.85 12.64 -37.73
CA ILE A 530 -2.09 12.20 -38.36
C ILE A 530 -2.71 13.33 -39.18
N THR A 531 -3.32 12.98 -40.30
CA THR A 531 -4.03 13.91 -41.19
C THR A 531 -5.52 13.60 -41.16
N HIS A 532 -6.35 14.60 -40.91
CA HIS A 532 -7.81 14.43 -40.88
C HIS A 532 -8.36 14.08 -42.27
N GLN A 533 -9.03 12.94 -42.38
CA GLN A 533 -9.65 12.42 -43.61
C GLN A 533 -11.17 12.65 -43.66
N GLY A 534 -11.82 12.89 -42.52
CA GLY A 534 -13.25 13.17 -42.45
C GLY A 534 -13.87 12.76 -41.12
N LEU A 535 -15.15 13.09 -40.94
CA LEU A 535 -15.94 12.66 -39.78
C LEU A 535 -16.23 11.15 -39.83
N CYS A 536 -16.68 10.59 -38.71
CA CYS A 536 -17.18 9.21 -38.59
C CYS A 536 -18.52 9.03 -39.35
N SER A 537 -18.54 9.29 -40.67
CA SER A 537 -19.59 8.91 -41.62
C SER A 537 -19.21 9.31 -43.05
N SER A 538 -18.68 8.35 -43.80
CA SER A 538 -19.23 7.94 -45.09
C SER A 538 -18.59 6.62 -45.47
N GLU A 539 -19.28 5.51 -45.17
CA GLU A 539 -19.06 4.31 -45.97
C GLU A 539 -19.38 4.69 -47.42
N SER A 540 -18.38 4.58 -48.27
CA SER A 540 -18.56 4.50 -49.72
C SER A 540 -19.35 3.23 -50.04
N SER A 541 -20.67 3.29 -49.84
CA SER A 541 -21.60 2.38 -50.48
C SER A 541 -21.57 2.73 -51.96
N SER A 542 -20.78 1.97 -52.72
CA SER A 542 -20.90 1.86 -54.16
C SER A 542 -22.25 1.23 -54.47
N ALA A 543 -23.31 2.06 -54.44
CA ALA A 543 -24.60 1.67 -54.94
C ALA A 543 -24.47 1.53 -56.46
N ILE A 544 -24.40 0.28 -56.90
CA ILE A 544 -24.60 -0.13 -58.28
C ILE A 544 -25.86 0.57 -58.80
N VAL A 545 -25.69 1.36 -59.85
CA VAL A 545 -26.77 1.97 -60.63
C VAL A 545 -27.58 0.84 -61.26
N THR A 546 -28.71 0.47 -60.67
CA THR A 546 -29.83 -0.17 -61.37
C THR A 546 -31.14 0.18 -60.67
N GLY A 547 -31.88 1.15 -61.21
CA GLY A 547 -33.21 1.50 -60.73
C GLY A 547 -33.83 2.60 -61.58
N LEU A 548 -34.54 2.20 -62.65
CA LEU A 548 -35.43 3.07 -63.42
C LEU A 548 -36.52 3.72 -62.52
N PRO A 549 -37.09 4.87 -62.92
CA PRO A 549 -37.87 5.73 -62.03
C PRO A 549 -39.31 5.21 -61.87
N VAL A 550 -39.67 4.84 -60.64
CA VAL A 550 -41.05 4.52 -60.21
C VAL A 550 -41.99 5.74 -60.26
N LEU A 551 -41.46 6.94 -60.54
CA LEU A 551 -42.24 8.18 -60.64
C LEU A 551 -43.04 8.34 -61.95
N VAL A 552 -42.79 7.53 -62.99
CA VAL A 552 -43.55 7.62 -64.26
C VAL A 552 -44.83 6.76 -64.25
N LEU A 553 -44.88 5.71 -63.43
CA LEU A 553 -46.06 4.83 -63.33
C LEU A 553 -47.20 5.44 -62.49
N PHE A 554 -46.89 6.30 -61.51
CA PHE A 554 -47.92 7.00 -60.73
C PHE A 554 -48.61 8.13 -61.51
N ALA A 555 -47.90 8.81 -62.42
CA ALA A 555 -48.47 9.86 -63.26
C ALA A 555 -49.45 9.30 -64.32
N ALA A 556 -49.18 8.12 -64.87
CA ALA A 556 -50.06 7.47 -65.85
C ALA A 556 -51.36 6.92 -65.23
N LEU A 557 -51.30 6.46 -63.96
CA LEU A 557 -52.49 5.99 -63.23
C LEU A 557 -53.40 7.13 -62.76
N LEU A 558 -52.85 8.30 -62.42
CA LEU A 558 -53.63 9.49 -62.07
C LEU A 558 -54.32 10.13 -63.30
N ALA A 559 -53.68 10.10 -64.47
CA ALA A 559 -54.27 10.60 -65.72
C ALA A 559 -55.46 9.74 -66.22
N ALA A 560 -55.46 8.43 -65.94
CA ALA A 560 -56.57 7.54 -66.30
C ALA A 560 -57.80 7.67 -65.38
N ILE A 561 -57.63 8.18 -64.15
CA ILE A 561 -58.73 8.36 -63.19
C ILE A 561 -59.44 9.71 -63.39
N ILE A 562 -58.74 10.72 -63.94
CA ILE A 562 -59.32 12.06 -64.19
C ILE A 562 -60.17 12.11 -65.47
N ASN A 563 -60.05 11.14 -66.39
CA ASN A 563 -60.83 11.11 -67.64
C ASN A 563 -62.08 10.20 -67.60
N ARG A 564 -62.53 9.83 -66.40
CA ARG A 564 -63.84 9.19 -66.15
C ARG A 564 -64.54 9.88 -64.97
N ARG A 565 -64.91 11.14 -65.15
CA ARG A 565 -66.07 11.78 -64.51
C ARG A 565 -66.50 13.00 -65.28
#